data_AF-Q4WCQ7-F1
#
_entry.id   AF-Q4WCQ7-F1
#
_cell.length_a   1.000
_cell.length_b   1.000
_cell.length_c   1.000
_cell.angle_alpha   90.00
_cell.angle_beta   90.00
_cell.angle_gamma   90.00
#
_symmetry.space_group_name_H-M   'P 1'
#
loop_
_entity.id
_entity.type
_entity.pdbx_description
1 polymer ?
#
loop_
_entity_poly.entity_id
_entity_poly.type
_entity_poly.pdbx_seq_one_letter_code
_entity_poly.pdbx_strand_id
1 'polypeptide(L)'
;MSDLKMIINLLKDRRFNINLYKGRGNPDAVTDLLNVAIDSGWSGLAFPTKEAEKDFNADVDRLSDRVKKIFVSIQDSGASHLKRTLAKEALETLHYRIIYSVRSKPPPKKTLLGHYGTEDGRAKYNLKQWIEVRSREDKKDTQMPIRSHEHPS
;
A
#
# COMPACT_ATOMS: atom_id res chain seq x y z
N MET A 1 -14.22 -11.84 -13.66
CA MET A 1 -14.10 -12.08 -12.20
C MET A 1 -13.54 -13.47 -11.82
N SER A 2 -13.52 -14.45 -12.73
CA SER A 2 -12.96 -15.81 -12.46
C SER A 2 -11.44 -15.82 -12.32
N ASP A 3 -10.74 -14.96 -13.08
CA ASP A 3 -9.29 -15.06 -13.26
C ASP A 3 -8.49 -14.67 -12.01
N LEU A 4 -8.95 -13.66 -11.24
CA LEU A 4 -8.29 -13.26 -10.00
C LEU A 4 -8.27 -14.39 -8.96
N LYS A 5 -9.41 -15.07 -8.77
CA LYS A 5 -9.50 -16.21 -7.85
C LYS A 5 -8.65 -17.38 -8.32
N MET A 6 -8.59 -17.61 -9.64
CA MET A 6 -7.71 -18.60 -10.24
C MET A 6 -6.23 -18.28 -9.98
N ILE A 7 -5.80 -17.03 -10.19
CA ILE A 7 -4.43 -16.57 -9.92
C ILE A 7 -4.09 -16.70 -8.43
N ILE A 8 -4.99 -16.29 -7.53
CA ILE A 8 -4.82 -16.44 -6.08
C ILE A 8 -4.63 -17.92 -5.72
N ASN A 9 -5.42 -18.82 -6.30
CA ASN A 9 -5.30 -20.26 -6.04
C ASN A 9 -4.03 -20.85 -6.65
N LEU A 10 -3.62 -20.42 -7.84
CA LEU A 10 -2.34 -20.79 -8.44
C LEU A 10 -1.17 -20.39 -7.54
N LEU A 11 -1.20 -19.19 -6.97
CA LEU A 11 -0.18 -18.70 -6.04
C LEU A 11 -0.15 -19.43 -4.68
N LYS A 12 -1.19 -20.21 -4.34
CA LYS A 12 -1.18 -21.10 -3.17
C LYS A 12 -0.47 -22.42 -3.43
N ASP A 13 -0.30 -22.80 -4.71
CA ASP A 13 0.37 -24.03 -5.10
C ASP A 13 1.81 -24.08 -4.53
N ARG A 14 2.24 -25.30 -4.20
CA ARG A 14 3.57 -25.61 -3.68
C ARG A 14 4.67 -25.07 -4.60
N ARG A 15 4.45 -24.96 -5.90
CA ARG A 15 5.40 -24.40 -6.88
C ARG A 15 5.74 -22.92 -6.63
N PHE A 16 4.83 -22.18 -6.02
CA PHE A 16 5.02 -20.78 -5.60
C PHE A 16 5.27 -20.66 -4.10
N ASN A 17 5.59 -21.78 -3.44
CA ASN A 17 5.85 -21.78 -2.01
C ASN A 17 7.15 -21.05 -1.72
N ILE A 18 7.01 -20.08 -0.83
CA ILE A 18 8.02 -19.26 -0.15
C ILE A 18 9.30 -20.05 0.20
N ASN A 19 9.17 -21.34 0.53
CA ASN A 19 10.30 -22.20 0.90
C ASN A 19 11.14 -22.72 -0.29
N LEU A 20 10.63 -22.70 -1.53
CA LEU A 20 11.39 -23.11 -2.73
C LEU A 20 12.48 -22.08 -3.09
N TYR A 21 12.24 -20.82 -2.77
CA TYR A 21 13.17 -19.72 -3.02
C TYR A 21 14.38 -19.70 -2.07
N LYS A 22 14.35 -20.51 -1.01
CA LYS A 22 15.47 -20.71 -0.10
C LYS A 22 16.57 -21.64 -0.64
N GLY A 23 16.38 -22.32 -1.79
CA GLY A 23 17.36 -23.30 -2.24
C GLY A 23 17.49 -23.54 -3.75
N ARG A 24 16.40 -23.64 -4.52
CA ARG A 24 16.48 -24.08 -5.94
C ARG A 24 15.42 -23.50 -6.90
N GLY A 25 14.51 -22.64 -6.44
CA GLY A 25 13.51 -22.02 -7.32
C GLY A 25 14.13 -21.02 -8.30
N ASN A 26 13.61 -20.97 -9.53
CA ASN A 26 13.89 -19.90 -10.50
C ASN A 26 12.82 -18.79 -10.35
N PRO A 27 13.13 -17.65 -9.70
CA PRO A 27 12.15 -16.62 -9.41
C PRO A 27 11.73 -15.78 -10.63
N ASP A 28 12.48 -15.86 -11.73
CA ASP A 28 12.26 -15.05 -12.92
C ASP A 28 10.96 -15.45 -13.64
N ALA A 29 10.79 -16.74 -13.94
CA ALA A 29 9.62 -17.26 -14.67
C ALA A 29 8.29 -17.03 -13.93
N VAL A 30 8.31 -17.04 -12.59
CA VAL A 30 7.13 -16.75 -11.78
C VAL A 30 6.77 -15.28 -11.85
N THR A 31 7.78 -14.41 -11.85
CA THR A 31 7.59 -12.97 -11.90
C THR A 31 7.02 -12.54 -13.26
N ASP A 32 7.55 -13.09 -14.35
CA ASP A 32 7.06 -12.83 -15.71
C ASP A 32 5.61 -13.31 -15.90
N LEU A 33 5.30 -14.53 -15.44
CA LEU A 33 3.93 -15.06 -15.49
C LEU A 33 2.94 -14.18 -14.74
N LEU A 34 3.33 -13.70 -13.55
CA LEU A 34 2.48 -12.84 -12.75
C LEU A 34 2.32 -11.45 -13.36
N ASN A 35 3.38 -10.89 -13.94
CA ASN A 35 3.29 -9.64 -14.67
C ASN A 35 2.28 -9.78 -15.81
N VAL A 36 2.38 -10.81 -16.66
CA VAL A 36 1.45 -11.03 -17.79
C VAL A 36 0.02 -11.27 -17.31
N ALA A 37 -0.17 -12.08 -16.27
CA ALA A 37 -1.50 -12.40 -15.75
C ALA A 37 -2.21 -11.20 -15.11
N ILE A 38 -1.45 -10.17 -14.71
CA ILE A 38 -1.95 -8.98 -14.00
C ILE A 38 -1.92 -7.73 -14.92
N ASP A 39 -1.26 -7.78 -16.08
CA ASP A 39 -1.08 -6.64 -17.00
C ASP A 39 -2.35 -6.22 -17.76
N SER A 40 -3.40 -7.03 -17.70
CA SER A 40 -4.57 -6.83 -18.55
C SER A 40 -5.57 -5.87 -17.91
N GLY A 41 -5.55 -4.58 -18.23
CA GLY A 41 -6.74 -3.72 -18.38
C GLY A 41 -7.85 -3.76 -17.30
N TRP A 42 -7.53 -3.83 -16.00
CA TRP A 42 -8.56 -3.75 -14.94
C TRP A 42 -9.08 -2.32 -14.72
N SER A 43 -8.48 -1.33 -15.38
CA SER A 43 -8.98 0.04 -15.49
C SER A 43 -10.24 0.07 -16.37
N GLY A 44 -11.42 0.16 -15.75
CA GLY A 44 -12.70 0.23 -16.48
C GLY A 44 -13.72 -0.84 -16.08
N LEU A 45 -13.44 -1.64 -15.05
CA LEU A 45 -14.42 -2.59 -14.51
C LEU A 45 -15.63 -1.84 -13.95
N ALA A 46 -16.79 -2.00 -14.61
CA ALA A 46 -18.07 -1.58 -14.07
C ALA A 46 -18.56 -2.65 -13.08
N PHE A 47 -18.63 -2.29 -11.80
CA PHE A 47 -19.13 -3.19 -10.77
C PHE A 47 -20.66 -3.12 -10.71
N PRO A 48 -21.36 -4.27 -10.71
CA PRO A 48 -22.83 -4.29 -10.65
C PRO A 48 -23.37 -3.76 -9.31
N THR A 49 -22.60 -3.91 -8.23
CA THR A 49 -22.95 -3.44 -6.88
C THR A 49 -21.73 -2.94 -6.12
N LYS A 50 -21.96 -2.15 -5.05
CA LYS A 50 -20.88 -1.71 -4.16
C LYS A 50 -20.24 -2.89 -3.41
N GLU A 51 -21.02 -3.93 -3.13
CA GLU A 51 -20.56 -5.16 -2.48
C GLU A 51 -19.61 -5.93 -3.41
N ALA A 52 -19.95 -6.03 -4.70
CA ALA A 52 -19.08 -6.68 -5.69
C ALA A 52 -17.75 -5.93 -5.86
N GLU A 53 -17.77 -4.59 -5.81
CA GLU A 53 -16.55 -3.77 -5.79
C GLU A 53 -15.72 -4.02 -4.53
N LYS A 54 -16.37 -4.11 -3.35
CA LYS A 54 -15.69 -4.39 -2.08
C LYS A 54 -15.03 -5.76 -2.07
N ASP A 55 -15.74 -6.79 -2.54
CA ASP A 55 -15.23 -8.17 -2.60
C ASP A 55 -14.06 -8.28 -3.57
N PHE A 56 -14.15 -7.60 -4.72
CA PHE A 56 -13.05 -7.49 -5.66
C PHE A 56 -11.81 -6.86 -5.01
N ASN A 57 -11.97 -5.71 -4.36
CA ASN A 57 -10.86 -5.05 -3.68
C ASN A 57 -10.25 -5.93 -2.57
N ALA A 58 -11.07 -6.70 -1.85
CA ALA A 58 -10.58 -7.64 -0.85
C ALA A 58 -9.77 -8.79 -1.47
N ASP A 59 -10.16 -9.28 -2.65
CA ASP A 59 -9.40 -10.29 -3.39
C ASP A 59 -8.09 -9.70 -3.96
N VAL A 60 -8.09 -8.44 -4.42
CA VAL A 60 -6.87 -7.71 -4.82
C VAL A 60 -5.92 -7.54 -3.64
N ASP A 61 -6.45 -7.16 -2.46
CA ASP A 61 -5.65 -7.01 -1.23
C ASP A 61 -5.00 -8.36 -0.85
N ARG A 62 -5.76 -9.47 -0.92
CA ARG A 62 -5.24 -10.85 -0.69
C ARG A 62 -4.14 -11.24 -1.68
N LEU A 63 -4.32 -10.90 -2.97
CA LEU A 63 -3.30 -11.14 -3.99
C LEU A 63 -2.02 -10.36 -3.66
N SER A 64 -2.16 -9.07 -3.32
CA SER A 64 -1.03 -8.20 -2.98
C SER A 64 -0.24 -8.73 -1.78
N ASP A 65 -0.93 -9.18 -0.73
CA ASP A 65 -0.33 -9.76 0.47
C ASP A 65 0.42 -11.06 0.16
N ARG A 66 -0.09 -11.84 -0.79
CA ARG A 66 0.56 -13.08 -1.22
C ARG A 66 1.85 -12.78 -1.97
N VAL A 67 1.84 -11.85 -2.93
CA VAL A 67 3.04 -11.39 -3.65
C VAL A 67 4.06 -10.82 -2.66
N LYS A 68 3.60 -10.05 -1.67
CA LYS A 68 4.45 -9.54 -0.58
C LYS A 68 5.18 -10.62 0.18
N LYS A 69 4.47 -11.68 0.59
CA LYS A 69 5.07 -12.81 1.28
C LYS A 69 6.13 -13.53 0.44
N ILE A 70 5.96 -13.55 -0.89
CA ILE A 70 6.94 -14.16 -1.80
C ILE A 70 8.22 -13.31 -1.82
N PHE A 71 8.16 -12.03 -2.17
CA PHE A 71 9.38 -11.23 -2.33
C PHE A 71 10.11 -10.97 -1.01
N VAL A 72 9.40 -10.84 0.12
CA VAL A 72 10.03 -10.72 1.45
C VAL A 72 10.83 -11.97 1.82
N SER A 73 10.46 -13.13 1.28
CA SER A 73 11.17 -14.39 1.54
C SER A 73 12.39 -14.63 0.67
N ILE A 74 12.53 -13.87 -0.42
CA ILE A 74 13.71 -13.92 -1.27
C ILE A 74 14.83 -13.19 -0.52
N GLN A 75 15.83 -13.95 -0.09
CA GLN A 75 17.01 -13.38 0.54
C GLN A 75 17.80 -12.61 -0.51
N ASP A 76 17.87 -11.30 -0.34
CA ASP A 76 18.71 -10.45 -1.15
C ASP A 76 20.15 -10.62 -0.67
N SER A 77 20.97 -11.21 -1.53
CA SER A 77 22.39 -11.46 -1.22
C SER A 77 23.30 -10.50 -2.00
N GLY A 78 22.72 -9.44 -2.57
CA GLY A 78 23.42 -8.43 -3.34
C GLY A 78 23.93 -8.93 -4.69
N ALA A 79 24.96 -8.24 -5.21
CA ALA A 79 25.47 -8.41 -6.57
C ALA A 79 25.90 -9.85 -6.94
N SER A 80 26.34 -10.65 -5.97
CA SER A 80 26.72 -12.05 -6.19
C SER A 80 25.54 -12.96 -6.55
N HIS A 81 24.30 -12.52 -6.32
CA HIS A 81 23.06 -13.24 -6.62
C HIS A 81 22.07 -12.37 -7.40
N LEU A 82 22.56 -11.67 -8.42
CA LEU A 82 21.83 -10.70 -9.26
C LEU A 82 20.42 -11.18 -9.69
N LYS A 83 20.26 -12.42 -10.15
CA LYS A 83 18.93 -12.96 -10.54
C LYS A 83 17.90 -12.90 -9.41
N ARG A 84 18.32 -13.18 -8.17
CA ARG A 84 17.42 -13.12 -7.00
C ARG A 84 17.07 -11.68 -6.65
N THR A 85 18.04 -10.77 -6.73
CA THR A 85 17.81 -9.34 -6.51
C THR A 85 16.84 -8.78 -7.54
N LEU A 86 17.07 -9.05 -8.83
CA LEU A 86 16.18 -8.61 -9.91
C LEU A 86 14.75 -9.16 -9.75
N ALA A 87 14.60 -10.44 -9.44
CA ALA A 87 13.27 -11.02 -9.26
C ALA A 87 12.56 -10.46 -8.03
N LYS A 88 13.28 -10.19 -6.94
CA LYS A 88 12.72 -9.54 -5.75
C LYS A 88 12.21 -8.13 -6.09
N GLU A 89 13.04 -7.31 -6.76
CA GLU A 89 12.67 -5.95 -7.18
C GLU A 89 11.46 -5.95 -8.13
N ALA A 90 11.43 -6.89 -9.07
CA ALA A 90 10.33 -7.02 -10.01
C ALA A 90 9.02 -7.45 -9.30
N LEU A 91 9.07 -8.37 -8.33
CA LEU A 91 7.91 -8.74 -7.51
C LEU A 91 7.46 -7.62 -6.56
N GLU A 92 8.39 -6.83 -6.03
CA GLU A 92 8.08 -5.65 -5.22
C GLU A 92 7.38 -4.57 -6.05
N THR A 93 7.89 -4.31 -7.26
CA THR A 93 7.25 -3.42 -8.24
C THR A 93 5.83 -3.90 -8.57
N LEU A 94 5.68 -5.19 -8.84
CA LEU A 94 4.37 -5.79 -9.10
C LEU A 94 3.41 -5.63 -7.91
N HIS A 95 3.88 -5.82 -6.68
CA HIS A 95 3.07 -5.61 -5.47
C HIS A 95 2.48 -4.19 -5.41
N TYR A 96 3.30 -3.16 -5.64
CA TYR A 96 2.81 -1.79 -5.64
C TYR A 96 1.84 -1.52 -6.80
N ARG A 97 2.10 -2.07 -7.99
CA ARG A 97 1.16 -1.99 -9.12
C ARG A 97 -0.20 -2.61 -8.79
N ILE A 98 -0.23 -3.78 -8.14
CA ILE A 98 -1.49 -4.43 -7.72
C ILE A 98 -2.26 -3.52 -6.76
N ILE A 99 -1.58 -2.90 -5.79
CA ILE A 99 -2.26 -2.05 -4.80
C ILE A 99 -2.80 -0.75 -5.42
N TYR A 100 -2.03 -0.12 -6.29
CA TYR A 100 -2.32 1.25 -6.74
C TYR A 100 -2.95 1.35 -8.13
N SER A 101 -2.77 0.35 -8.99
CA SER A 101 -3.25 0.39 -10.37
C SER A 101 -4.39 -0.59 -10.64
N VAL A 102 -4.51 -1.64 -9.84
CA VAL A 102 -5.44 -2.76 -10.09
C VAL A 102 -6.68 -2.68 -9.18
N ARG A 103 -6.51 -2.15 -7.97
CA ARG A 103 -7.61 -1.88 -7.03
C ARG A 103 -8.51 -0.77 -7.60
N SER A 104 -9.84 -0.89 -7.46
CA SER A 104 -10.77 0.12 -8.00
C SER A 104 -10.69 1.46 -7.28
N LYS A 105 -10.27 1.44 -6.01
CA LYS A 105 -10.14 2.60 -5.13
C LYS A 105 -8.78 2.59 -4.45
N PRO A 106 -8.23 3.75 -4.03
CA PRO A 106 -7.04 3.78 -3.20
C PRO A 106 -7.24 3.03 -1.87
N PRO A 107 -6.21 2.32 -1.36
CA PRO A 107 -6.30 1.63 -0.08
C PRO A 107 -6.65 2.60 1.06
N PRO A 108 -7.53 2.21 2.00
CA PRO A 108 -7.90 3.08 3.11
C PRO A 108 -6.66 3.45 3.92
N LYS A 109 -6.56 4.74 4.30
CA LYS A 109 -5.44 5.25 5.08
C LYS A 109 -5.37 4.51 6.42
N LYS A 110 -4.27 3.79 6.66
CA LYS A 110 -3.99 3.17 7.95
C LYS A 110 -3.52 4.27 8.91
N THR A 111 -4.37 4.70 9.83
CA THR A 111 -3.97 5.55 10.96
C THR A 111 -3.68 4.68 12.18
N LEU A 112 -2.87 5.19 13.11
CA LEU A 112 -2.51 4.47 14.35
C LEU A 112 -3.73 4.13 15.23
N LEU A 113 -4.91 4.73 14.97
CA LEU A 113 -6.18 4.46 15.68
C LEU A 113 -7.12 3.47 14.93
N GLY A 114 -6.62 2.76 13.92
CA GLY A 114 -7.42 1.76 13.20
C GLY A 114 -8.07 2.26 11.92
N HIS A 115 -8.66 1.32 11.17
CA HIS A 115 -9.21 1.54 9.84
C HIS A 115 -10.47 2.41 9.91
N TYR A 116 -10.41 3.63 9.37
CA TYR A 116 -11.65 4.32 9.01
C TYR A 116 -12.21 3.67 7.76
N GLY A 117 -13.33 2.98 7.93
CA GLY A 117 -14.16 2.52 6.83
C GLY A 117 -14.67 3.71 6.02
N THR A 118 -14.60 3.54 4.70
CA THR A 118 -15.30 4.30 3.64
C THR A 118 -15.16 5.82 3.68
N GLU A 119 -14.43 6.32 2.68
CA GLU A 119 -14.40 7.71 2.23
C GLU A 119 -15.78 8.14 1.69
N ASP A 120 -16.78 8.25 2.56
CA ASP A 120 -18.02 8.98 2.30
C ASP A 120 -18.21 9.99 3.45
N GLY A 121 -17.58 11.16 3.31
CA GLY A 121 -18.18 12.41 3.79
C GLY A 121 -17.79 13.02 5.15
N ARG A 122 -16.76 12.59 5.89
CA ARG A 122 -16.49 13.18 7.24
C ARG A 122 -15.03 13.50 7.63
N ALA A 123 -14.19 13.89 6.69
CA ALA A 123 -12.86 14.45 7.00
C ALA A 123 -12.83 16.01 7.05
N LYS A 124 -13.97 16.67 7.33
CA LYS A 124 -14.06 18.14 7.48
C LYS A 124 -14.31 18.64 8.92
N TYR A 125 -14.37 17.73 9.89
CA TYR A 125 -14.44 18.06 11.31
C TYR A 125 -13.08 17.68 11.92
N ASN A 126 -12.09 18.57 11.99
CA ASN A 126 -11.85 19.35 13.21
C ASN A 126 -10.82 20.48 13.00
N LEU A 127 -10.48 20.82 11.75
CA LEU A 127 -9.43 21.81 11.49
C LEU A 127 -9.85 23.23 11.90
N LYS A 128 -11.10 23.63 11.65
CA LYS A 128 -11.62 24.94 12.08
C LYS A 128 -11.62 25.11 13.59
N GLN A 129 -12.00 24.06 14.33
CA GLN A 129 -12.09 24.10 15.78
C GLN A 129 -10.69 24.21 16.42
N TRP A 130 -9.68 23.55 15.85
CA TRP A 130 -8.31 23.67 16.34
C TRP A 130 -7.69 25.06 16.06
N ILE A 131 -7.99 25.64 14.89
CA ILE A 131 -7.55 27.01 14.54
C ILE A 131 -8.23 28.05 15.44
N GLU A 132 -9.52 27.92 15.73
CA GLU A 132 -10.24 28.84 16.62
C GLU A 132 -9.78 28.76 18.07
N VAL A 133 -9.52 27.56 18.61
CA VAL A 133 -9.01 27.40 19.98
C VAL A 133 -7.64 28.08 20.12
N ARG A 134 -6.73 27.85 19.17
CA ARG A 134 -5.39 28.44 19.18
C ARG A 134 -5.42 29.97 19.06
N SER A 135 -6.31 30.51 18.21
CA SER A 135 -6.49 31.97 18.09
C SER A 135 -7.10 32.63 19.34
N ARG A 136 -7.78 31.86 20.20
CA ARG A 136 -8.28 32.35 21.51
C ARG A 136 -7.25 32.26 22.62
N GLU A 137 -6.32 31.29 22.56
CA GLU A 137 -5.19 31.18 23.47
C GLU A 137 -4.16 32.29 23.23
N ASP A 138 -3.79 32.56 21.99
CA ASP A 138 -2.82 33.62 21.64
C ASP A 138 -3.29 35.04 22.03
N LYS A 139 -4.60 35.25 22.23
CA LYS A 139 -5.16 36.56 22.67
C LYS A 139 -5.11 36.77 24.19
N LYS A 140 -4.82 35.74 24.98
CA LYS A 140 -4.76 35.84 26.45
C LYS A 140 -3.35 36.12 26.97
N ASP A 141 -2.32 35.84 26.17
CA ASP A 141 -0.90 35.96 26.56
C ASP A 141 -0.21 37.24 26.06
N THR A 142 -0.93 38.36 25.96
CA THR A 142 -0.34 39.66 25.56
C THR A 142 0.47 40.34 26.69
N GLN A 143 0.76 39.65 27.81
CA GLN A 143 1.72 40.12 28.83
C GLN A 143 3.04 39.36 28.74
N MET A 144 3.71 39.40 27.59
CA MET A 144 5.14 39.10 27.53
C MET A 144 5.93 40.40 27.74
N PRO A 145 6.79 40.52 28.77
CA PRO A 145 7.61 41.71 28.95
C PRO A 145 8.61 41.80 27.79
N ILE A 146 8.54 42.89 27.04
CA ILE A 146 9.53 43.23 26.01
C ILE A 146 10.84 43.52 26.74
N ARG A 147 11.86 42.67 26.57
CA ARG A 147 13.22 42.98 27.03
C ARG A 147 13.75 44.13 26.19
N SER A 148 13.84 45.32 26.77
CA SER A 148 14.60 46.43 26.20
C SER A 148 16.08 46.06 26.20
N HIS A 149 16.67 45.95 25.01
CA HIS A 149 18.13 45.91 24.89
C HIS A 149 18.64 47.35 24.92
N GLU A 150 19.30 47.73 26.01
CA GLU A 150 20.10 48.97 26.04
C GLU A 150 21.34 48.76 25.17
N HIS A 151 21.57 49.67 24.24
CA HIS A 151 22.81 49.71 23.45
C HIS A 151 23.84 50.57 24.22
N PRO A 152 25.02 50.03 24.58
CA PRO A 152 26.06 50.83 25.22
C PRO A 152 26.68 51.81 24.21
N SER A 153 26.88 53.05 24.67
CA SER A 153 27.47 54.19 23.95
C SER A 153 28.95 54.02 23.64
#